data_AF-A0A9Q0AK92-F1
#
_entry.id   AF-A0A9Q0AK92-F1
#
_cell.length_a   1.000
_cell.length_b   1.000
_cell.length_c   1.000
_cell.angle_alpha   90.00
_cell.angle_beta   90.00
_cell.angle_gamma   90.00
#
_symmetry.space_group_name_H-M   'P 1'
#
loop_
_entity.id
_entity.type
_entity.pdbx_description
1 polymer ?
#
loop_
_entity_poly.entity_id
_entity_poly.type
_entity_poly.pdbx_seq_one_letter_code
_entity_poly.pdbx_strand_id
1 'polypeptide(L)'
;MKPVAVVSFLVTLIAVTFAKDSRTFAVLRFNNEPGKFSTEGRMDPIVSPGAPAGHSHGVMGGHNFGLTVQGDQLLESNCTNAMIKNDKSNYWVPDLWFQSPRNSTFKKVPLFYMQVYYFFDATNDVIKPFPPGLKMVIGDSSKRTPPATGAIQLDPSRGAIQPVQWVCPANGDPNRYPVDSDGTRAGLQDPTDRGAGAGFPVINCDIAGAPLRQDIHFPSCYNPAAGIDDHKNNMVFPTPNGNKFDCPKGWTHLPHLFYEVYYDTTPFANEWTRDGQTQPYVLSNGDRTGYSSHGDMISGWDTITLQAIIDGCDAGNDGMDKCPRLIGGINTSDRCKIDSAVPNPRDEWLTALPGNNPLSGWGVGGV
;
A
#
# COMPACT_ATOMS: atom_id res chain seq x y z
N MET A 1 23.14 66.46 4.96
CA MET A 1 22.38 65.31 4.43
C MET A 1 22.20 64.31 5.56
N LYS A 2 20.97 64.11 6.05
CA LYS A 2 20.67 63.14 7.11
C LYS A 2 20.44 61.75 6.48
N PRO A 3 20.94 60.65 7.06
CA PRO A 3 20.68 59.32 6.52
C PRO A 3 19.23 58.94 6.82
N VAL A 4 18.51 58.50 5.78
CA VAL A 4 17.17 57.92 5.90
C VAL A 4 17.36 56.45 6.24
N ALA A 5 16.91 56.04 7.42
CA ALA A 5 16.86 54.63 7.81
C ALA A 5 15.74 53.93 7.03
N VAL A 6 16.12 53.01 6.15
CA VAL A 6 15.18 52.09 5.49
C VAL A 6 14.84 50.98 6.48
N VAL A 7 13.64 51.03 7.04
CA VAL A 7 13.08 49.95 7.85
C VAL A 7 12.52 48.89 6.90
N SER A 8 13.29 47.82 6.68
CA SER A 8 12.77 46.61 6.00
C SER A 8 11.78 45.91 6.93
N PHE A 9 10.49 46.00 6.62
CA PHE A 9 9.49 45.12 7.20
C PHE A 9 9.70 43.70 6.66
N LEU A 10 10.27 42.82 7.49
CA LEU A 10 10.19 41.38 7.27
C LEU A 10 8.72 40.98 7.52
N VAL A 11 7.94 40.85 6.45
CA VAL A 11 6.63 40.19 6.54
C VAL A 11 6.91 38.70 6.70
N THR A 12 6.89 38.22 7.93
CA THR A 12 6.81 36.79 8.23
C THR A 12 5.41 36.34 7.81
N LEU A 13 5.30 35.72 6.63
CA LEU A 13 4.11 34.93 6.31
C LEU A 13 4.10 33.75 7.29
N ILE A 14 3.39 33.90 8.40
CA ILE A 14 2.91 32.76 9.17
C ILE A 14 1.87 32.13 8.25
N ALA A 15 2.27 31.08 7.51
CA ALA A 15 1.31 30.21 6.86
C ALA A 15 0.55 29.50 7.98
N VAL A 16 -0.59 30.08 8.38
CA VAL A 16 -1.59 29.38 9.18
C VAL A 16 -2.17 28.35 8.23
N THR A 17 -1.61 27.14 8.23
CA THR A 17 -2.20 26.01 7.52
C THR A 17 -3.48 25.66 8.27
N PHE A 18 -4.62 25.95 7.64
CA PHE A 18 -5.94 25.77 8.22
C PHE A 18 -6.39 24.31 8.13
N ALA A 19 -7.30 23.94 9.04
CA ALA A 19 -8.18 22.78 8.94
C ALA A 19 -8.72 22.59 7.50
N LYS A 20 -8.77 21.34 7.02
CA LYS A 20 -9.37 21.03 5.72
C LYS A 20 -10.86 20.76 5.88
N ASP A 21 -11.70 21.49 5.13
CA ASP A 21 -13.15 21.32 5.15
C ASP A 21 -13.66 20.25 4.18
N SER A 22 -12.84 19.86 3.20
CA SER A 22 -13.11 18.77 2.26
C SER A 22 -11.85 17.97 1.97
N ARG A 23 -12.03 16.68 1.62
CA ARG A 23 -10.93 15.83 1.16
C ARG A 23 -10.42 16.33 -0.19
N THR A 24 -9.11 16.48 -0.32
CA THR A 24 -8.41 16.53 -1.61
C THR A 24 -7.51 15.32 -1.75
N PHE A 25 -7.11 14.97 -2.98
CA PHE A 25 -6.18 13.85 -3.17
C PHE A 25 -5.33 13.96 -4.43
N ALA A 26 -4.27 13.17 -4.46
CA ALA A 26 -3.43 12.98 -5.64
C ALA A 26 -2.87 11.56 -5.69
N VAL A 27 -2.70 11.03 -6.91
CA VAL A 27 -2.19 9.67 -7.12
C VAL A 27 -0.70 9.69 -7.47
N LEU A 28 0.12 9.06 -6.62
CA LEU A 28 1.51 8.77 -6.92
C LEU A 28 1.59 7.54 -7.84
N ARG A 29 2.27 7.70 -8.97
CA ARG A 29 2.56 6.64 -9.94
C ARG A 29 4.04 6.28 -9.89
N PHE A 30 4.36 5.08 -10.40
CA PHE A 30 5.73 4.59 -10.52
C PHE A 30 6.08 4.35 -12.00
N ASN A 31 7.33 4.62 -12.36
CA ASN A 31 7.94 4.24 -13.62
C ASN A 31 8.62 2.88 -13.42
N ASN A 32 7.92 1.80 -13.70
CA ASN A 32 8.47 0.45 -13.63
C ASN A 32 8.44 -0.23 -15.00
N GLU A 33 9.33 -1.21 -15.18
CA GLU A 33 9.21 -2.14 -16.29
C GLU A 33 7.83 -2.84 -16.22
N PRO A 34 7.14 -3.02 -17.37
CA PRO A 34 5.87 -3.73 -17.39
C PRO A 34 5.98 -5.10 -16.72
N GLY A 35 5.00 -5.46 -15.89
CA GLY A 35 4.98 -6.76 -15.21
C GLY A 35 5.70 -6.81 -13.86
N LYS A 36 6.44 -5.75 -13.46
CA LYS A 36 7.45 -5.86 -12.40
C LYS A 36 7.40 -4.74 -11.35
N PHE A 37 7.69 -5.12 -10.10
CA PHE A 37 8.13 -4.18 -9.07
C PHE A 37 9.54 -3.65 -9.35
N SER A 38 10.02 -2.65 -8.58
CA SER A 38 11.41 -2.19 -8.68
C SER A 38 12.38 -3.29 -8.22
N THR A 39 11.99 -4.01 -7.17
CA THR A 39 12.66 -5.22 -6.70
C THR A 39 11.70 -6.15 -6.00
N GLU A 40 12.12 -7.40 -5.85
CA GLU A 40 11.31 -8.46 -5.26
C GLU A 40 12.23 -9.40 -4.47
N GLY A 41 11.78 -9.85 -3.30
CA GLY A 41 12.57 -10.74 -2.46
C GLY A 41 12.12 -10.76 -1.02
N ARG A 42 12.83 -11.55 -0.21
CA ARG A 42 12.58 -11.68 1.23
C ARG A 42 13.30 -10.58 2.01
N MET A 43 12.90 -9.33 1.77
CA MET A 43 13.48 -8.14 2.42
C MET A 43 12.37 -7.32 3.07
N ASP A 44 12.48 -7.14 4.37
CA ASP A 44 11.56 -6.33 5.16
C ASP A 44 12.35 -5.68 6.31
N PRO A 45 12.87 -4.45 6.12
CA PRO A 45 13.65 -3.75 7.14
C PRO A 45 12.82 -3.26 8.33
N ILE A 46 11.49 -3.41 8.32
CA ILE A 46 10.62 -3.04 9.44
C ILE A 46 10.43 -4.24 10.36
N VAL A 47 9.98 -5.37 9.82
CA VAL A 47 9.60 -6.55 10.62
C VAL A 47 10.79 -7.48 10.86
N SER A 48 11.74 -7.55 9.92
CA SER A 48 12.92 -8.42 9.99
C SER A 48 14.24 -7.67 9.76
N PRO A 49 14.54 -6.60 10.52
CA PRO A 49 15.72 -5.78 10.29
C PRO A 49 17.01 -6.61 10.37
N GLY A 50 17.81 -6.54 9.31
CA GLY A 50 19.11 -7.22 9.19
C GLY A 50 19.04 -8.70 8.81
N ALA A 51 17.84 -9.26 8.55
CA ALA A 51 17.66 -10.66 8.25
C ALA A 51 16.67 -10.89 7.09
N PRO A 52 16.72 -12.04 6.40
CA PRO A 52 15.70 -12.40 5.42
C PRO A 52 14.29 -12.40 6.05
N ALA A 53 13.35 -11.70 5.45
CA ALA A 53 11.96 -11.66 5.88
C ALA A 53 11.30 -13.05 5.83
N GLY A 54 10.24 -13.26 6.61
CA GLY A 54 9.52 -14.55 6.64
C GLY A 54 8.98 -14.99 5.27
N HIS A 55 8.56 -14.03 4.45
CA HIS A 55 8.05 -14.24 3.10
C HIS A 55 8.57 -13.14 2.16
N SER A 56 8.21 -13.22 0.89
CA SER A 56 8.71 -12.29 -0.14
C SER A 56 7.74 -11.15 -0.42
N HIS A 57 8.29 -9.99 -0.75
CA HIS A 57 7.57 -8.77 -1.06
C HIS A 57 7.95 -8.23 -2.44
N GLY A 58 7.02 -7.53 -3.07
CA GLY A 58 7.27 -6.66 -4.21
C GLY A 58 7.40 -5.21 -3.73
N VAL A 59 8.50 -4.54 -4.09
CA VAL A 59 8.89 -3.23 -3.56
C VAL A 59 8.98 -2.17 -4.66
N MET A 60 8.39 -1.01 -4.39
CA MET A 60 8.55 0.23 -5.16
C MET A 60 9.32 1.27 -4.34
N GLY A 61 9.93 2.25 -5.00
CA GLY A 61 10.47 3.44 -4.35
C GLY A 61 11.93 3.77 -4.63
N GLY A 62 12.57 4.38 -3.63
CA GLY A 62 13.97 4.77 -3.62
C GLY A 62 14.95 3.59 -3.62
N HIS A 63 16.11 3.79 -4.24
CA HIS A 63 17.17 2.78 -4.39
C HIS A 63 17.76 2.27 -3.06
N ASN A 64 17.85 3.10 -2.02
CA ASN A 64 18.52 2.75 -0.75
C ASN A 64 17.69 1.83 0.18
N PHE A 65 16.90 0.93 -0.41
CA PHE A 65 16.18 -0.12 0.31
C PHE A 65 17.04 -1.38 0.45
N GLY A 66 16.91 -2.08 1.58
CA GLY A 66 17.63 -3.33 1.82
C GLY A 66 17.15 -4.02 3.09
N LEU A 67 17.95 -4.94 3.64
CA LEU A 67 17.62 -5.64 4.89
C LEU A 67 17.56 -4.71 6.11
N THR A 68 18.17 -3.54 6.02
CA THR A 68 18.12 -2.51 7.06
C THR A 68 17.90 -1.15 6.41
N VAL A 69 17.05 -0.33 7.03
CA VAL A 69 16.90 1.09 6.72
C VAL A 69 16.85 1.83 8.06
N GLN A 70 17.75 2.80 8.25
CA GLN A 70 17.88 3.55 9.49
C GLN A 70 17.67 5.05 9.25
N GLY A 71 16.93 5.70 10.15
CA GLY A 71 16.69 7.14 10.08
C GLY A 71 16.20 7.58 8.70
N ASP A 72 16.82 8.61 8.15
CA ASP A 72 16.46 9.25 6.88
C ASP A 72 17.30 8.74 5.68
N GLN A 73 17.97 7.58 5.80
CA GLN A 73 18.83 6.98 4.77
C GLN A 73 18.20 6.93 3.37
N LEU A 74 16.88 6.80 3.27
CA LEU A 74 16.18 6.78 1.98
C LEU A 74 16.31 8.09 1.21
N LEU A 75 16.43 9.24 1.88
CA LEU A 75 16.65 10.54 1.24
C LEU A 75 17.96 10.57 0.44
N GLU A 76 18.93 9.71 0.78
CA GLU A 76 20.20 9.56 0.07
C GLU A 76 20.10 8.68 -1.18
N SER A 77 18.91 8.17 -1.53
CA SER A 77 18.71 7.34 -2.71
C SER A 77 19.10 8.08 -4.00
N ASN A 78 20.07 7.54 -4.73
CA ASN A 78 20.54 8.09 -6.00
C ASN A 78 19.44 8.13 -7.09
N CYS A 79 18.46 7.23 -7.01
CA CYS A 79 17.28 7.18 -7.87
C CYS A 79 16.04 6.74 -7.09
N THR A 80 14.88 6.93 -7.71
CA THR A 80 13.59 6.38 -7.27
C THR A 80 12.83 5.95 -8.51
N ASN A 81 12.01 4.92 -8.43
CA ASN A 81 11.06 4.63 -9.50
C ASN A 81 9.73 5.37 -9.31
N ALA A 82 9.52 6.10 -8.21
CA ALA A 82 8.40 7.02 -8.06
C ALA A 82 8.46 8.12 -9.13
N MET A 83 7.30 8.57 -9.63
CA MET A 83 7.23 9.62 -10.66
C MET A 83 7.58 10.99 -10.09
N ILE A 84 7.47 11.20 -8.78
CA ILE A 84 7.91 12.44 -8.12
C ILE A 84 9.36 12.26 -7.68
N LYS A 85 10.30 13.05 -8.23
CA LYS A 85 11.75 12.85 -7.97
C LYS A 85 12.12 12.89 -6.50
N ASN A 86 11.43 13.74 -5.77
CA ASN A 86 11.66 14.03 -4.36
C ASN A 86 10.94 13.04 -3.42
N ASP A 87 10.27 12.04 -3.97
CA ASP A 87 9.81 10.89 -3.20
C ASP A 87 10.81 9.74 -3.32
N LYS A 88 11.58 9.52 -2.26
CA LYS A 88 12.49 8.38 -2.10
C LYS A 88 11.93 7.32 -1.16
N SER A 89 10.67 7.42 -0.76
CA SER A 89 10.02 6.45 0.12
C SER A 89 10.01 5.06 -0.51
N ASN A 90 9.91 4.03 0.32
CA ASN A 90 9.66 2.67 -0.13
C ASN A 90 8.26 2.23 0.24
N TYR A 91 7.61 1.52 -0.68
CA TYR A 91 6.26 1.01 -0.56
C TYR A 91 6.27 -0.45 -0.99
N TRP A 92 5.78 -1.37 -0.16
CA TRP A 92 5.78 -2.77 -0.54
C TRP A 92 4.58 -3.54 -0.01
N VAL A 93 4.30 -4.65 -0.68
CA VAL A 93 3.23 -5.60 -0.39
C VAL A 93 3.74 -7.03 -0.61
N PRO A 94 3.12 -8.05 -0.01
CA PRO A 94 3.46 -9.45 -0.28
C PRO A 94 3.34 -9.80 -1.76
N ASP A 95 4.23 -10.67 -2.25
CA ASP A 95 4.09 -11.22 -3.59
C ASP A 95 2.85 -12.12 -3.69
N LEU A 96 2.19 -12.06 -4.86
CA LEU A 96 1.10 -12.95 -5.21
C LEU A 96 1.60 -14.08 -6.12
N TRP A 97 1.17 -15.30 -5.83
CA TRP A 97 1.55 -16.52 -6.54
C TRP A 97 0.31 -17.27 -7.01
N PHE A 98 0.35 -17.84 -8.20
CA PHE A 98 -0.60 -18.83 -8.70
C PHE A 98 -0.10 -20.23 -8.31
N GLN A 99 -0.93 -21.01 -7.62
CA GLN A 99 -0.73 -22.43 -7.35
C GLN A 99 -1.45 -23.26 -8.41
N SER A 100 -0.68 -24.01 -9.20
CA SER A 100 -1.22 -24.91 -10.21
C SER A 100 -2.02 -26.06 -9.58
N PRO A 101 -3.31 -26.22 -9.93
CA PRO A 101 -4.10 -27.36 -9.45
C PRO A 101 -3.66 -28.69 -10.07
N ARG A 102 -2.82 -28.67 -11.12
CA ARG A 102 -2.38 -29.88 -11.85
C ARG A 102 -1.25 -30.62 -11.15
N ASN A 103 -0.35 -29.89 -10.49
CA ASN A 103 0.89 -30.43 -9.93
C ASN A 103 1.37 -29.68 -8.66
N SER A 104 0.58 -28.75 -8.13
CA SER A 104 0.90 -27.94 -6.94
C SER A 104 2.16 -27.08 -7.04
N THR A 105 2.68 -26.81 -8.24
CA THR A 105 3.78 -25.85 -8.43
C THR A 105 3.26 -24.41 -8.44
N PHE A 106 4.14 -23.46 -8.14
CA PHE A 106 3.82 -22.04 -8.02
C PHE A 106 4.42 -21.24 -9.17
N LYS A 107 3.65 -20.31 -9.71
CA LYS A 107 4.15 -19.29 -10.66
C LYS A 107 3.83 -17.92 -10.10
N LYS A 108 4.79 -17.00 -10.13
CA LYS A 108 4.54 -15.63 -9.71
C LYS A 108 3.46 -14.99 -10.58
N VAL A 109 2.50 -14.30 -9.96
CA VAL A 109 1.53 -13.47 -10.69
C VAL A 109 2.20 -12.14 -11.01
N PRO A 110 2.31 -11.74 -12.29
CA PRO A 110 2.94 -10.47 -12.66
C PRO A 110 2.21 -9.27 -12.07
N LEU A 111 2.96 -8.22 -11.73
CA LEU A 111 2.36 -6.93 -11.40
C LEU A 111 1.79 -6.29 -12.66
N PHE A 112 0.53 -5.87 -12.66
CA PHE A 112 0.01 -5.02 -13.72
C PHE A 112 0.44 -3.56 -13.51
N TYR A 113 0.08 -2.98 -12.36
CA TYR A 113 0.67 -1.74 -11.84
C TYR A 113 0.44 -1.60 -10.33
N MET A 114 1.19 -0.70 -9.71
CA MET A 114 0.91 -0.20 -8.36
C MET A 114 0.77 1.32 -8.42
N GLN A 115 -0.19 1.87 -7.67
CA GLN A 115 -0.33 3.29 -7.43
C GLN A 115 -0.54 3.53 -5.93
N VAL A 116 -0.10 4.70 -5.44
CA VAL A 116 -0.33 5.10 -4.05
C VAL A 116 -1.11 6.41 -4.05
N TYR A 117 -2.31 6.38 -3.51
CA TYR A 117 -3.15 7.55 -3.33
C TYR A 117 -2.72 8.24 -2.03
N TYR A 118 -2.58 9.55 -2.11
CA TYR A 118 -2.36 10.42 -0.96
C TYR A 118 -3.66 11.18 -0.73
N PHE A 119 -4.42 10.75 0.25
CA PHE A 119 -5.63 11.45 0.69
C PHE A 119 -5.26 12.50 1.74
N PHE A 120 -5.78 13.70 1.55
CA PHE A 120 -5.70 14.79 2.50
C PHE A 120 -7.09 15.02 3.05
N ASP A 121 -7.45 14.24 4.07
CA ASP A 121 -8.78 14.15 4.62
C ASP A 121 -9.31 15.48 5.17
N ALA A 122 -10.63 15.64 5.15
CA ALA A 122 -11.26 16.74 5.88
C ALA A 122 -10.99 16.54 7.38
N THR A 123 -10.39 17.52 8.03
CA THR A 123 -9.89 17.42 9.40
C THR A 123 -9.84 18.79 10.07
N ASN A 124 -9.93 18.83 11.40
CA ASN A 124 -9.65 20.01 12.20
C ASN A 124 -8.16 20.17 12.53
N ASP A 125 -7.35 19.15 12.22
CA ASP A 125 -5.90 19.16 12.41
C ASP A 125 -5.16 19.87 11.26
N VAL A 126 -3.87 20.09 11.47
CA VAL A 126 -2.93 20.43 10.39
C VAL A 126 -2.30 19.16 9.87
N ILE A 127 -2.50 18.86 8.59
CA ILE A 127 -1.82 17.75 7.91
C ILE A 127 -0.37 18.15 7.63
N LYS A 128 0.58 17.32 8.07
CA LYS A 128 2.02 17.51 7.93
C LYS A 128 2.65 16.40 7.08
N PRO A 129 3.81 16.64 6.44
CA PRO A 129 4.54 15.58 5.75
C PRO A 129 4.94 14.47 6.72
N PHE A 130 5.07 13.25 6.19
CA PHE A 130 5.65 12.13 6.93
C PHE A 130 7.04 12.51 7.45
N PRO A 131 7.37 12.27 8.72
CA PRO A 131 8.75 12.32 9.18
C PRO A 131 9.62 11.41 8.31
N PRO A 132 10.81 11.86 7.87
CA PRO A 132 11.77 10.99 7.19
C PRO A 132 12.08 9.76 8.06
N GLY A 133 12.07 8.59 7.43
CA GLY A 133 12.31 7.32 8.11
C GLY A 133 11.13 6.71 8.85
N LEU A 134 9.95 7.38 8.89
CA LEU A 134 8.76 6.80 9.51
C LEU A 134 8.44 5.43 8.90
N LYS A 135 8.38 4.40 9.75
CA LYS A 135 8.05 3.02 9.42
C LYS A 135 6.60 2.74 9.75
N MET A 136 5.85 2.24 8.77
CA MET A 136 4.43 1.90 8.91
C MET A 136 4.20 0.49 8.37
N VAL A 137 3.40 -0.29 9.10
CA VAL A 137 2.89 -1.60 8.67
C VAL A 137 1.39 -1.60 8.92
N ILE A 138 0.61 -2.10 7.96
CA ILE A 138 -0.84 -2.24 8.13
C ILE A 138 -1.34 -3.55 7.54
N GLY A 139 -2.32 -4.17 8.18
CA GLY A 139 -2.71 -5.56 7.93
C GLY A 139 -1.99 -6.50 8.89
N ASP A 140 -2.16 -7.80 8.71
CA ASP A 140 -1.60 -8.82 9.61
C ASP A 140 -1.18 -10.04 8.81
N SER A 141 0.13 -10.24 8.65
CA SER A 141 0.71 -11.35 7.89
C SER A 141 0.41 -12.74 8.49
N SER A 142 -0.08 -12.81 9.72
CA SER A 142 -0.47 -14.06 10.38
C SER A 142 -1.97 -14.34 10.29
N LYS A 143 -2.79 -13.38 9.85
CA LYS A 143 -4.25 -13.53 9.83
C LYS A 143 -4.70 -14.62 8.87
N ARG A 144 -5.51 -15.56 9.36
CA ARG A 144 -6.16 -16.63 8.57
C ARG A 144 -7.67 -16.70 8.78
N THR A 145 -8.16 -16.00 9.80
CA THR A 145 -9.58 -15.91 10.12
C THR A 145 -10.23 -14.73 9.42
N PRO A 146 -11.50 -14.87 9.02
CA PRO A 146 -12.22 -13.78 8.38
C PRO A 146 -12.37 -12.54 9.27
N PRO A 147 -12.37 -11.33 8.70
CA PRO A 147 -12.82 -10.13 9.40
C PRO A 147 -14.34 -10.15 9.61
N ALA A 148 -14.83 -9.22 10.42
CA ALA A 148 -16.26 -9.07 10.69
C ALA A 148 -17.09 -8.59 9.48
N THR A 149 -16.44 -8.03 8.45
CA THR A 149 -17.07 -7.53 7.23
C THR A 149 -16.13 -7.67 6.03
N GLY A 150 -16.68 -7.87 4.84
CA GLY A 150 -15.95 -7.82 3.57
C GLY A 150 -15.60 -6.39 3.11
N ALA A 151 -16.19 -5.38 3.74
CA ALA A 151 -15.92 -3.97 3.44
C ALA A 151 -14.66 -3.44 4.10
N ILE A 152 -14.07 -2.41 3.48
CA ILE A 152 -13.12 -1.54 4.17
C ILE A 152 -13.81 -0.89 5.39
N GLN A 153 -13.16 -1.01 6.53
CA GLN A 153 -13.60 -0.42 7.80
C GLN A 153 -12.38 0.23 8.44
N LEU A 154 -12.32 1.56 8.42
CA LEU A 154 -11.18 2.35 8.92
C LEU A 154 -11.54 3.18 10.16
N ASP A 155 -12.77 3.09 10.63
CA ASP A 155 -13.28 3.88 11.74
C ASP A 155 -13.21 3.07 13.03
N PRO A 156 -12.24 3.33 13.92
CA PRO A 156 -12.04 2.54 15.12
C PRO A 156 -13.22 2.62 16.09
N SER A 157 -14.14 3.60 15.94
CA SER A 157 -15.34 3.69 16.77
C SER A 157 -16.43 2.68 16.41
N ARG A 158 -16.36 2.05 15.23
CA ARG A 158 -17.36 1.06 14.76
C ARG A 158 -16.86 -0.38 14.78
N GLY A 159 -15.73 -0.66 15.43
CA GLY A 159 -15.23 -2.01 15.67
C GLY A 159 -13.81 -2.24 15.19
N ALA A 160 -13.49 -3.51 14.92
CA ALA A 160 -12.17 -3.89 14.46
C ALA A 160 -11.90 -3.34 13.05
N ILE A 161 -10.73 -2.75 12.88
CA ILE A 161 -10.26 -2.21 11.60
C ILE A 161 -10.09 -3.35 10.59
N GLN A 162 -10.65 -3.15 9.39
CA GLN A 162 -10.42 -3.94 8.20
C GLN A 162 -9.83 -3.03 7.12
N PRO A 163 -8.49 -2.90 7.03
CA PRO A 163 -7.83 -1.94 6.16
C PRO A 163 -7.54 -2.48 4.76
N VAL A 164 -7.83 -3.77 4.53
CA VAL A 164 -7.49 -4.49 3.30
C VAL A 164 -8.75 -5.04 2.64
N GLN A 165 -8.80 -4.91 1.32
CA GLN A 165 -9.87 -5.46 0.50
C GLN A 165 -9.31 -5.98 -0.83
N TRP A 166 -9.97 -6.97 -1.40
CA TRP A 166 -9.69 -7.47 -2.75
C TRP A 166 -10.84 -7.09 -3.68
N VAL A 167 -10.50 -6.46 -4.80
CA VAL A 167 -11.44 -6.06 -5.84
C VAL A 167 -11.19 -6.90 -7.07
N CYS A 168 -12.25 -7.42 -7.68
CA CYS A 168 -12.15 -8.34 -8.81
C CYS A 168 -12.89 -7.81 -10.04
N PRO A 169 -12.38 -6.82 -10.77
CA PRO A 169 -13.10 -6.32 -11.94
C PRO A 169 -13.23 -7.44 -12.98
N ALA A 170 -14.48 -7.83 -13.26
CA ALA A 170 -14.82 -8.98 -14.10
C ALA A 170 -16.02 -8.70 -15.01
N ASN A 171 -16.02 -9.31 -16.20
CA ASN A 171 -17.13 -9.27 -17.14
C ASN A 171 -18.22 -10.28 -16.75
N GLY A 172 -19.48 -9.88 -16.87
CA GLY A 172 -20.63 -10.81 -16.93
C GLY A 172 -21.07 -11.49 -15.62
N ASP A 173 -20.20 -11.74 -14.65
CA ASP A 173 -20.56 -12.34 -13.35
C ASP A 173 -20.57 -11.31 -12.22
N PRO A 174 -21.74 -10.91 -11.69
CA PRO A 174 -21.83 -10.01 -10.54
C PRO A 174 -21.47 -10.69 -9.21
N ASN A 175 -21.44 -12.03 -9.14
CA ASN A 175 -21.21 -12.80 -7.94
C ASN A 175 -19.75 -13.25 -7.84
N ARG A 176 -18.89 -12.27 -7.57
CA ARG A 176 -17.43 -12.46 -7.44
C ARG A 176 -17.05 -13.22 -6.16
N TYR A 177 -17.93 -13.13 -5.17
CA TYR A 177 -17.87 -13.77 -3.88
C TYR A 177 -19.18 -14.55 -3.67
N PRO A 178 -19.18 -15.67 -2.93
CA PRO A 178 -20.43 -16.34 -2.58
C PRO A 178 -21.29 -15.45 -1.68
N VAL A 179 -22.58 -15.28 -2.03
CA VAL A 179 -23.51 -14.33 -1.39
C VAL A 179 -23.68 -14.60 0.11
N ASP A 180 -23.63 -15.86 0.52
CA ASP A 180 -23.80 -16.30 1.92
C ASP A 180 -22.48 -16.74 2.57
N SER A 181 -21.33 -16.27 2.05
CA SER A 181 -20.03 -16.60 2.62
C SER A 181 -19.85 -15.97 4.00
N ASP A 182 -19.48 -16.79 4.98
CA ASP A 182 -19.04 -16.34 6.32
C ASP A 182 -17.51 -16.12 6.39
N GLY A 183 -16.80 -16.33 5.28
CA GLY A 183 -15.35 -16.19 5.21
C GLY A 183 -14.54 -17.45 5.53
N THR A 184 -15.18 -18.49 6.07
CA THR A 184 -14.45 -19.68 6.55
C THR A 184 -14.05 -20.63 5.42
N ARG A 185 -14.70 -20.52 4.25
CA ARG A 185 -14.47 -21.38 3.08
C ARG A 185 -14.20 -20.63 1.77
N ALA A 186 -14.57 -19.35 1.72
CA ALA A 186 -14.44 -18.45 0.58
C ALA A 186 -14.41 -17.00 1.09
N GLY A 187 -14.05 -16.02 0.25
CA GLY A 187 -14.01 -14.61 0.67
C GLY A 187 -15.37 -14.07 1.11
N LEU A 188 -15.39 -13.03 1.96
CA LEU A 188 -16.61 -12.31 2.31
C LEU A 188 -16.84 -11.19 1.33
N GLN A 189 -18.04 -11.12 0.76
CA GLN A 189 -18.45 -9.99 -0.07
C GLN A 189 -18.57 -8.70 0.76
N ASP A 190 -18.16 -7.57 0.17
CA ASP A 190 -18.54 -6.27 0.71
C ASP A 190 -20.06 -6.07 0.58
N PRO A 191 -20.78 -5.74 1.67
CA PRO A 191 -22.23 -5.59 1.67
C PRO A 191 -22.75 -4.49 0.72
N THR A 192 -21.89 -3.55 0.32
CA THR A 192 -22.23 -2.39 -0.51
C THR A 192 -21.58 -2.43 -1.90
N ASP A 193 -20.51 -3.20 -2.08
CA ASP A 193 -19.86 -3.41 -3.37
C ASP A 193 -19.69 -4.90 -3.68
N ARG A 194 -20.56 -5.46 -4.52
CA ARG A 194 -20.48 -6.87 -4.94
C ARG A 194 -19.17 -7.21 -5.67
N GLY A 195 -18.47 -6.17 -6.11
CA GLY A 195 -17.22 -6.27 -6.80
C GLY A 195 -15.98 -6.47 -5.93
N ALA A 196 -16.15 -6.29 -4.62
CA ALA A 196 -15.08 -6.24 -3.63
C ALA A 196 -15.41 -7.14 -2.43
N GLY A 197 -14.38 -7.44 -1.64
CA GLY A 197 -14.55 -8.30 -0.48
C GLY A 197 -13.27 -8.51 0.31
N ALA A 198 -13.41 -9.14 1.48
CA ALA A 198 -12.27 -9.60 2.25
C ALA A 198 -11.92 -11.03 1.85
N GLY A 199 -10.62 -11.28 1.66
CA GLY A 199 -10.12 -12.52 1.10
C GLY A 199 -10.32 -12.60 -0.42
N PHE A 200 -9.78 -13.64 -1.05
CA PHE A 200 -9.79 -13.72 -2.51
C PHE A 200 -11.18 -14.03 -3.10
N PRO A 201 -11.49 -13.48 -4.29
CA PRO A 201 -12.71 -13.78 -5.04
C PRO A 201 -12.69 -15.21 -5.61
N VAL A 202 -13.85 -15.78 -5.96
CA VAL A 202 -13.98 -17.15 -6.49
C VAL A 202 -14.14 -17.19 -8.02
N ILE A 203 -13.76 -16.12 -8.72
CA ILE A 203 -13.86 -15.97 -10.17
C ILE A 203 -12.56 -15.44 -10.77
N ASN A 204 -12.43 -15.54 -12.09
CA ASN A 204 -11.39 -14.82 -12.84
C ASN A 204 -11.73 -13.33 -12.87
N CYS A 205 -10.78 -12.48 -12.46
CA CYS A 205 -10.86 -11.04 -12.64
C CYS A 205 -10.28 -10.70 -14.01
N ASP A 206 -11.16 -10.50 -14.99
CA ASP A 206 -10.85 -10.55 -16.42
C ASP A 206 -11.18 -9.26 -17.19
N ILE A 207 -11.46 -8.15 -16.50
CA ILE A 207 -11.54 -6.86 -17.16
C ILE A 207 -10.14 -6.47 -17.66
N ALA A 208 -10.05 -6.21 -18.96
CA ALA A 208 -8.82 -5.79 -19.60
C ALA A 208 -8.26 -4.52 -18.94
N GLY A 209 -7.00 -4.59 -18.48
CA GLY A 209 -6.32 -3.48 -17.83
C GLY A 209 -6.69 -3.23 -16.36
N ALA A 210 -7.59 -4.03 -15.80
CA ALA A 210 -7.95 -3.98 -14.38
C ALA A 210 -8.23 -5.40 -13.84
N PRO A 211 -7.23 -6.29 -13.80
CA PRO A 211 -7.37 -7.65 -13.27
C PRO A 211 -7.52 -7.65 -11.73
N LEU A 212 -7.13 -8.71 -11.02
CA LEU A 212 -7.27 -8.77 -9.56
C LEU A 212 -6.54 -7.59 -8.88
N ARG A 213 -7.24 -6.90 -7.99
CA ARG A 213 -6.75 -5.72 -7.30
C ARG A 213 -6.75 -5.90 -5.80
N GLN A 214 -5.68 -5.45 -5.17
CA GLN A 214 -5.49 -5.38 -3.74
C GLN A 214 -5.56 -3.91 -3.31
N ASP A 215 -6.44 -3.65 -2.35
CA ASP A 215 -6.67 -2.34 -1.77
C ASP A 215 -6.16 -2.34 -0.32
N ILE A 216 -5.26 -1.41 0.03
CA ILE A 216 -4.66 -1.33 1.37
C ILE A 216 -4.65 0.11 1.87
N HIS A 217 -5.36 0.38 2.96
CA HIS A 217 -5.42 1.69 3.59
C HIS A 217 -4.53 1.77 4.81
N PHE A 218 -3.76 2.85 4.93
CA PHE A 218 -2.90 3.10 6.08
C PHE A 218 -3.52 4.10 7.06
N PRO A 219 -3.23 3.96 8.37
CA PRO A 219 -3.53 4.98 9.36
C PRO A 219 -2.81 6.31 9.05
N SER A 220 -3.41 7.42 9.46
CA SER A 220 -2.93 8.78 9.16
C SER A 220 -2.64 9.64 10.40
N CYS A 221 -2.72 9.09 11.61
CA CYS A 221 -2.34 9.79 12.83
C CYS A 221 -1.06 9.21 13.39
N TYR A 222 0.00 10.01 13.46
CA TYR A 222 1.31 9.64 13.97
C TYR A 222 1.53 10.08 15.42
N ASN A 223 2.01 9.16 16.25
CA ASN A 223 2.43 9.40 17.63
C ASN A 223 3.91 9.77 17.69
N PRO A 224 4.26 11.05 17.86
CA PRO A 224 5.65 11.46 17.97
C PRO A 224 6.36 10.89 19.21
N ALA A 225 5.63 10.47 20.24
CA ALA A 225 6.23 9.89 21.44
C ALA A 225 6.68 8.43 21.23
N ALA A 226 6.07 7.69 20.31
CA ALA A 226 6.51 6.35 19.94
C ALA A 226 7.74 6.37 19.00
N GLY A 227 7.90 7.46 18.24
CA GLY A 227 8.99 7.63 17.29
C GLY A 227 8.77 6.91 15.97
N ILE A 228 9.74 7.05 15.07
CA ILE A 228 9.62 6.60 13.68
C ILE A 228 9.75 5.09 13.50
N ASP A 229 10.38 4.37 14.44
CA ASP A 229 10.68 2.94 14.31
C ASP A 229 9.61 2.01 14.92
N ASP A 230 8.82 2.49 15.89
CA ASP A 230 7.82 1.68 16.59
C ASP A 230 6.52 1.56 15.78
N HIS A 231 6.60 0.90 14.62
CA HIS A 231 5.50 0.69 13.67
C HIS A 231 4.23 0.06 14.27
N LYS A 232 4.31 -0.53 15.46
CA LYS A 232 3.16 -1.13 16.16
C LYS A 232 2.34 -0.12 16.95
N ASN A 233 2.98 0.95 17.43
CA ASN A 233 2.35 1.93 18.33
C ASN A 233 2.42 3.37 17.81
N ASN A 234 3.11 3.60 16.68
CA ASN A 234 3.33 4.93 16.14
C ASN A 234 2.19 5.44 15.26
N MET A 235 1.30 4.58 14.75
CA MET A 235 0.21 4.99 13.86
C MET A 235 -1.16 4.49 14.30
N VAL A 236 -2.18 5.33 14.14
CA VAL A 236 -3.60 4.96 14.29
C VAL A 236 -4.47 5.63 13.23
N PHE A 237 -5.63 5.05 12.94
CA PHE A 237 -6.63 5.72 12.11
C PHE A 237 -7.27 6.88 12.88
N PRO A 238 -7.56 8.01 12.23
CA PRO A 238 -8.28 9.12 12.85
C PRO A 238 -9.72 8.70 13.19
N THR A 239 -10.32 9.41 14.15
CA THR A 239 -11.70 9.18 14.57
C THR A 239 -12.64 10.21 13.93
N PRO A 240 -13.89 9.84 13.60
CA PRO A 240 -14.87 10.80 13.09
C PRO A 240 -15.16 11.92 14.09
N ASN A 241 -15.21 13.15 13.59
CA ASN A 241 -15.70 14.34 14.27
C ASN A 241 -16.63 15.11 13.33
N GLY A 242 -17.92 14.77 13.37
CA GLY A 242 -18.88 15.27 12.39
C GLY A 242 -18.60 14.73 10.99
N ASN A 243 -18.34 15.62 10.02
CA ASN A 243 -17.95 15.28 8.65
C ASN A 243 -16.43 15.23 8.44
N LYS A 244 -15.65 15.35 9.52
CA LYS A 244 -14.18 15.38 9.53
C LYS A 244 -13.62 14.16 10.25
N PHE A 245 -12.32 13.94 10.10
CA PHE A 245 -11.57 12.90 10.77
C PHE A 245 -10.40 13.54 11.52
N ASP A 246 -10.36 13.38 12.84
CA ASP A 246 -9.38 14.05 13.69
C ASP A 246 -8.49 13.03 14.40
N CYS A 247 -7.24 13.42 14.60
CA CYS A 247 -6.26 12.63 15.33
C CYS A 247 -6.41 12.80 16.84
N PRO A 248 -5.96 11.79 17.63
CA PRO A 248 -5.90 11.95 19.08
C PRO A 248 -5.04 13.15 19.47
N LYS A 249 -5.39 13.81 20.57
CA LYS A 249 -4.66 15.00 21.04
C LYS A 249 -3.16 14.71 21.22
N GLY A 250 -2.32 15.56 20.64
CA GLY A 250 -0.86 15.44 20.70
C GLY A 250 -0.26 14.57 19.59
N TRP A 251 -1.10 13.95 18.76
CA TRP A 251 -0.67 13.22 17.56
C TRP A 251 -0.61 14.17 16.37
N THR A 252 0.18 13.79 15.37
CA THR A 252 0.34 14.55 14.13
C THR A 252 -0.48 13.91 13.03
N HIS A 253 -1.35 14.70 12.38
CA HIS A 253 -2.07 14.25 11.20
C HIS A 253 -1.14 14.23 9.99
N LEU A 254 -1.06 13.09 9.30
CA LEU A 254 -0.25 12.82 8.12
C LEU A 254 -1.17 12.49 6.91
N PRO A 255 -0.66 12.44 5.67
CA PRO A 255 -1.48 11.96 4.57
C PRO A 255 -1.98 10.53 4.82
N HIS A 256 -3.21 10.24 4.43
CA HIS A 256 -3.75 8.88 4.44
C HIS A 256 -3.34 8.19 3.14
N LEU A 257 -2.51 7.16 3.25
CA LEU A 257 -2.07 6.37 2.11
C LEU A 257 -3.08 5.28 1.76
N PHE A 258 -3.34 5.12 0.47
CA PHE A 258 -4.07 3.98 -0.06
C PHE A 258 -3.29 3.35 -1.20
N TYR A 259 -2.91 2.09 -1.04
CA TYR A 259 -2.25 1.32 -2.10
C TYR A 259 -3.31 0.66 -2.96
N GLU A 260 -3.20 0.91 -4.26
CA GLU A 260 -3.96 0.22 -5.30
C GLU A 260 -2.96 -0.64 -6.10
N VAL A 261 -3.02 -1.95 -5.91
CA VAL A 261 -2.10 -2.90 -6.56
C VAL A 261 -2.87 -3.84 -7.44
N TYR A 262 -2.63 -3.79 -8.75
CA TYR A 262 -3.22 -4.74 -9.70
C TYR A 262 -2.23 -5.83 -10.07
N TYR A 263 -2.70 -7.07 -10.08
CA TYR A 263 -1.95 -8.25 -10.49
C TYR A 263 -2.54 -8.83 -11.77
N ASP A 264 -1.71 -9.08 -12.79
CA ASP A 264 -2.16 -9.65 -14.04
C ASP A 264 -2.47 -11.15 -13.90
N THR A 265 -3.75 -11.41 -13.61
CA THR A 265 -4.30 -12.76 -13.46
C THR A 265 -4.70 -13.40 -14.78
N THR A 266 -4.73 -12.65 -15.88
CA THR A 266 -5.23 -13.11 -17.18
C THR A 266 -4.47 -14.31 -17.77
N PRO A 267 -3.15 -14.47 -17.59
CA PRO A 267 -2.43 -15.65 -18.10
C PRO A 267 -2.88 -16.97 -17.45
N PHE A 268 -3.53 -16.91 -16.30
CA PHE A 268 -3.93 -18.08 -15.52
C PHE A 268 -5.40 -18.46 -15.69
N ALA A 269 -6.19 -17.70 -16.47
CA ALA A 269 -7.64 -17.85 -16.52
C ALA A 269 -8.11 -19.27 -16.93
N ASN A 270 -7.33 -19.97 -17.77
CA ASN A 270 -7.61 -21.32 -18.26
C ASN A 270 -6.82 -22.42 -17.53
N GLU A 271 -6.09 -22.07 -16.48
CA GLU A 271 -5.18 -22.97 -15.77
C GLU A 271 -5.83 -23.64 -14.53
N TRP A 272 -7.08 -23.27 -14.23
CA TRP A 272 -7.85 -23.79 -13.11
C TRP A 272 -9.35 -23.88 -13.48
N THR A 273 -10.12 -24.61 -12.66
CA THR A 273 -11.57 -24.74 -12.83
C THR A 273 -12.26 -24.16 -11.60
N ARG A 274 -13.24 -23.28 -11.83
CA ARG A 274 -14.06 -22.70 -10.77
C ARG A 274 -14.90 -23.77 -10.08
N ASP A 275 -14.73 -23.89 -8.77
CA ASP A 275 -15.56 -24.71 -7.88
C ASP A 275 -16.62 -23.88 -7.13
N GLY A 276 -16.57 -22.55 -7.27
CA GLY A 276 -17.44 -21.59 -6.60
C GLY A 276 -17.10 -21.34 -5.13
N GLN A 277 -16.01 -21.91 -4.62
CA GLN A 277 -15.61 -21.85 -3.21
C GLN A 277 -14.16 -21.37 -3.03
N THR A 278 -13.25 -21.76 -3.91
CA THR A 278 -11.83 -21.43 -3.81
C THR A 278 -11.28 -20.90 -5.13
N GLN A 279 -10.04 -20.44 -5.06
CA GLN A 279 -9.30 -19.85 -6.17
C GLN A 279 -7.81 -20.21 -6.03
N PRO A 280 -7.01 -20.10 -7.11
CA PRO A 280 -5.66 -20.67 -7.17
C PRO A 280 -4.53 -19.75 -6.66
N TYR A 281 -4.83 -18.52 -6.26
CA TYR A 281 -3.84 -17.54 -5.80
C TYR A 281 -3.48 -17.71 -4.32
N VAL A 282 -2.23 -17.42 -3.99
CA VAL A 282 -1.67 -17.57 -2.65
C VAL A 282 -0.73 -16.39 -2.41
N LEU A 283 -0.80 -15.77 -1.23
CA LEU A 283 0.22 -14.80 -0.82
C LEU A 283 1.54 -15.51 -0.48
N SER A 284 2.66 -14.81 -0.60
CA SER A 284 4.00 -15.39 -0.42
C SER A 284 4.27 -16.02 0.95
N ASN A 285 3.49 -15.68 1.98
CA ASN A 285 3.49 -16.32 3.30
C ASN A 285 2.67 -17.63 3.36
N GLY A 286 2.18 -18.12 2.22
CA GLY A 286 1.40 -19.34 2.09
C GLY A 286 -0.10 -19.19 2.36
N ASP A 287 -0.60 -17.97 2.52
CA ASP A 287 -2.03 -17.73 2.76
C ASP A 287 -2.87 -17.87 1.48
N ARG A 288 -3.78 -18.85 1.50
CA ARG A 288 -4.75 -19.11 0.43
C ARG A 288 -6.05 -18.32 0.58
N THR A 289 -6.27 -17.68 1.72
CA THR A 289 -7.48 -16.88 1.99
C THR A 289 -7.35 -15.46 1.47
N GLY A 290 -6.15 -14.88 1.48
CA GLY A 290 -5.90 -13.46 1.18
C GLY A 290 -6.12 -12.54 2.38
N TYR A 291 -6.49 -13.06 3.56
CA TYR A 291 -6.70 -12.28 4.78
C TYR A 291 -5.42 -11.72 5.39
N SER A 292 -4.28 -12.34 5.09
CA SER A 292 -2.98 -11.92 5.61
C SER A 292 -2.27 -10.86 4.78
N SER A 293 -2.97 -10.34 3.78
CA SER A 293 -2.50 -9.20 3.01
C SER A 293 -2.22 -8.02 3.94
N HIS A 294 -1.13 -7.32 3.64
CA HIS A 294 -0.63 -6.18 4.37
C HIS A 294 0.16 -5.28 3.43
N GLY A 295 0.43 -4.07 3.88
CA GLY A 295 1.31 -3.15 3.20
C GLY A 295 2.26 -2.51 4.19
N ASP A 296 3.38 -2.09 3.66
CA ASP A 296 4.46 -1.50 4.42
C ASP A 296 4.97 -0.22 3.74
N MET A 297 5.48 0.69 4.55
CA MET A 297 6.00 1.97 4.10
C MET A 297 7.20 2.39 4.95
N ILE A 298 8.24 2.91 4.29
CA ILE A 298 9.24 3.76 4.95
C ILE A 298 9.29 5.09 4.22
N SER A 299 9.10 6.17 4.98
CA SER A 299 9.13 7.52 4.45
C SER A 299 10.53 7.93 4.00
N GLY A 300 10.63 8.36 2.75
CA GLY A 300 11.78 9.01 2.15
C GLY A 300 11.36 10.27 1.40
N TRP A 301 10.32 10.96 1.88
CA TRP A 301 9.84 12.19 1.26
C TRP A 301 10.71 13.39 1.63
N ASP A 302 11.04 14.20 0.63
CA ASP A 302 11.42 15.59 0.87
C ASP A 302 10.23 16.34 1.50
N THR A 303 10.39 16.78 2.74
CA THR A 303 9.30 17.34 3.54
C THR A 303 8.78 18.67 2.98
N ILE A 304 9.63 19.45 2.31
CA ILE A 304 9.24 20.71 1.67
C ILE A 304 8.33 20.43 0.48
N THR A 305 8.72 19.48 -0.37
CA THR A 305 7.92 19.06 -1.53
C THR A 305 6.59 18.46 -1.10
N LEU A 306 6.60 17.54 -0.13
CA LEU A 306 5.37 16.90 0.33
C LEU A 306 4.43 17.90 1.02
N GLN A 307 4.94 18.85 1.82
CA GLN A 307 4.11 19.92 2.38
C GLN A 307 3.46 20.77 1.29
N ALA A 308 4.20 21.14 0.23
CA ALA A 308 3.63 21.89 -0.88
C ALA A 308 2.51 21.12 -1.60
N ILE A 309 2.63 19.80 -1.71
CA ILE A 309 1.58 18.92 -2.27
C ILE A 309 0.37 18.86 -1.34
N ILE A 310 0.58 18.66 -0.03
CA ILE A 310 -0.48 18.65 0.99
C ILE A 310 -1.31 19.95 0.93
N ASP A 311 -0.63 21.09 0.84
CA ASP A 311 -1.26 22.41 0.91
C ASP A 311 -2.00 22.78 -0.38
N GLY A 312 -1.53 22.30 -1.54
CA GLY A 312 -1.91 22.86 -2.83
C GLY A 312 -2.42 21.88 -3.89
N CYS A 313 -2.38 20.57 -3.65
CA CYS A 313 -2.74 19.60 -4.67
C CYS A 313 -4.12 18.96 -4.48
N ASP A 314 -4.87 18.91 -5.57
CA ASP A 314 -6.09 18.13 -5.76
C ASP A 314 -6.19 17.61 -7.20
N ALA A 315 -5.09 17.01 -7.68
CA ALA A 315 -5.03 16.49 -9.05
C ALA A 315 -5.86 15.22 -9.23
N GLY A 316 -6.35 14.61 -8.14
CA GLY A 316 -7.13 13.39 -8.16
C GLY A 316 -6.47 12.29 -9.01
N ASN A 317 -7.28 11.69 -9.88
CA ASN A 317 -6.86 10.62 -10.78
C ASN A 317 -5.96 11.08 -11.93
N ASP A 318 -5.82 12.40 -12.18
CA ASP A 318 -4.89 12.89 -13.20
C ASP A 318 -3.45 12.63 -12.81
N GLY A 319 -3.18 12.55 -11.50
CA GLY A 319 -1.91 12.12 -10.92
C GLY A 319 -1.13 13.26 -10.26
N MET A 320 -0.29 12.90 -9.30
CA MET A 320 0.53 13.83 -8.52
C MET A 320 1.56 14.58 -9.38
N ASP A 321 1.87 14.06 -10.58
CA ASP A 321 2.68 14.75 -11.58
C ASP A 321 2.02 16.00 -12.16
N LYS A 322 0.71 16.18 -11.93
CA LYS A 322 -0.06 17.37 -12.31
C LYS A 322 -0.25 18.37 -11.16
N CYS A 323 0.28 18.09 -9.97
CA CYS A 323 0.19 19.01 -8.84
C CYS A 323 0.84 20.37 -9.19
N PRO A 324 0.23 21.50 -8.79
CA PRO A 324 0.85 22.80 -8.97
C PRO A 324 2.14 22.88 -8.15
N ARG A 325 3.14 23.60 -8.67
CA ARG A 325 4.41 23.88 -7.96
C ARG A 325 5.16 22.63 -7.50
N LEU A 326 5.18 21.57 -8.31
CA LEU A 326 5.93 20.36 -8.00
C LEU A 326 7.44 20.64 -7.90
N ILE A 327 7.95 20.73 -6.67
CA ILE A 327 9.35 20.98 -6.37
C ILE A 327 10.19 19.77 -6.78
N GLY A 328 11.34 20.00 -7.40
CA GLY A 328 12.22 18.94 -7.95
C GLY A 328 11.74 18.32 -9.27
N GLY A 329 10.43 18.41 -9.57
CA GLY A 329 9.83 17.92 -10.82
C GLY A 329 9.67 16.40 -10.89
N ILE A 330 9.35 15.91 -12.08
CA ILE A 330 9.03 14.50 -12.31
C ILE A 330 10.26 13.68 -12.71
N ASN A 331 10.26 12.42 -12.32
CA ASN A 331 11.12 11.37 -12.84
C ASN A 331 10.44 10.74 -14.06
N THR A 332 11.19 10.55 -15.14
CA THR A 332 10.72 9.89 -16.38
C THR A 332 11.47 8.58 -16.67
N SER A 333 12.41 8.18 -15.80
CA SER A 333 13.17 6.95 -15.97
C SER A 333 12.49 5.78 -15.28
N ASP A 334 12.41 4.66 -16.01
CA ASP A 334 11.99 3.34 -15.55
C ASP A 334 13.16 2.46 -15.07
N ARG A 335 14.38 3.02 -15.04
CA ARG A 335 15.62 2.28 -14.82
C ARG A 335 16.05 2.21 -13.36
N CYS A 336 15.32 2.85 -12.45
CA CYS A 336 15.67 2.76 -11.03
C CYS A 336 15.32 1.36 -10.50
N LYS A 337 16.35 0.63 -10.09
CA LYS A 337 16.24 -0.71 -9.52
C LYS A 337 16.84 -0.71 -8.12
N ILE A 338 16.23 -1.51 -7.26
CA ILE A 338 16.75 -1.81 -5.94
C ILE A 338 17.41 -3.20 -6.02
N ASP A 339 18.65 -3.30 -5.55
CA ASP A 339 19.33 -4.59 -5.50
C ASP A 339 18.74 -5.44 -4.38
N SER A 340 18.27 -6.64 -4.73
CA SER A 340 17.70 -7.56 -3.76
C SER A 340 18.79 -8.37 -3.07
N ALA A 341 18.91 -8.21 -1.75
CA ALA A 341 19.82 -9.00 -0.92
C ALA A 341 19.37 -10.47 -0.80
N VAL A 342 18.07 -10.74 -0.96
CA VAL A 342 17.47 -12.08 -0.87
C VAL A 342 16.44 -12.22 -2.00
N PRO A 343 16.89 -12.33 -3.26
CA PRO A 343 16.00 -12.28 -4.43
C PRO A 343 15.09 -13.49 -4.51
N ASN A 344 13.90 -13.28 -5.06
CA ASN A 344 13.06 -14.37 -5.51
C ASN A 344 13.69 -15.07 -6.73
N PRO A 345 13.42 -16.36 -6.94
CA PRO A 345 13.67 -17.02 -8.22
C PRO A 345 12.93 -16.29 -9.36
N ARG A 346 13.61 -16.04 -10.48
CA ARG A 346 13.04 -15.26 -11.59
C ARG A 346 12.35 -16.18 -12.59
N ASP A 347 11.09 -15.86 -12.89
CA ASP A 347 10.32 -16.39 -14.04
C ASP A 347 10.28 -17.93 -14.17
N GLU A 348 10.30 -18.65 -13.05
CA GLU A 348 10.27 -20.11 -13.00
C GLU A 348 9.00 -20.63 -12.30
N TRP A 349 8.65 -21.89 -12.58
CA TRP A 349 7.70 -22.64 -11.77
C TRP A 349 8.43 -23.21 -10.55
N LEU A 350 7.93 -22.93 -9.35
CA LEU A 350 8.55 -23.36 -8.10
C LEU A 350 7.81 -24.55 -7.50
N THR A 351 8.53 -25.48 -6.89
CA THR A 351 7.94 -26.57 -6.11
C THR A 351 7.58 -26.16 -4.69
N ALA A 352 8.07 -25.01 -4.22
CA ALA A 352 7.73 -24.39 -2.94
C ALA A 352 7.79 -22.86 -3.06
N LEU A 353 7.00 -22.15 -2.25
CA LEU A 353 7.09 -20.70 -2.16
C LEU A 353 8.46 -20.25 -1.62
N PRO A 354 8.96 -19.05 -1.99
CA PRO A 354 10.19 -18.51 -1.42
C PRO A 354 10.18 -18.57 0.12
N GLY A 355 11.28 -19.05 0.70
CA GLY A 355 11.37 -19.28 2.14
C GLY A 355 10.72 -20.57 2.65
N ASN A 356 10.30 -21.46 1.74
CA ASN A 356 9.61 -22.72 2.08
C ASN A 356 8.33 -22.49 2.90
N ASN A 357 7.62 -21.39 2.60
CA ASN A 357 6.40 -21.04 3.32
C ASN A 357 5.32 -22.13 3.09
N PRO A 358 4.79 -22.75 4.17
CA PRO A 358 3.76 -23.77 4.04
C PRO A 358 2.41 -23.13 3.69
N LEU A 359 1.58 -23.86 2.94
CA LEU A 359 0.23 -23.41 2.63
C LEU A 359 -0.69 -23.50 3.85
N SER A 360 -1.58 -22.52 3.98
CA SER A 360 -2.61 -22.44 5.02
C SER A 360 -3.85 -21.71 4.51
N GLY A 361 -5.00 -21.91 5.15
CA GLY A 361 -6.27 -21.29 4.78
C GLY A 361 -7.29 -22.28 4.20
N TRP A 362 -8.18 -21.78 3.33
CA TRP A 362 -9.30 -22.57 2.81
C TRP A 362 -8.85 -23.90 2.19
N GLY A 363 -9.36 -25.02 2.69
CA GLY A 363 -9.10 -26.36 2.17
C GLY A 363 -7.71 -26.94 2.46
N VAL A 364 -6.78 -26.21 3.11
CA VAL A 364 -5.44 -26.70 3.48
C VAL A 364 -5.02 -26.11 4.83
N GLY A 365 -4.76 -26.95 5.83
CA GLY A 365 -3.98 -26.54 7.01
C GLY A 365 -4.71 -25.84 8.17
N GLY A 366 -6.03 -26.00 8.32
CA GLY A 366 -6.81 -25.39 9.42
C GLY A 366 -7.15 -23.91 9.17
N VAL A 367 -8.31 -23.49 9.67
CA VAL A 367 -8.82 -22.10 9.61
C VAL A 367 -8.59 -21.44 10.96
#